data_AF-A0A920T4T1-F1
#
_entry.id   AF-A0A920T4T1-F1
#
_cell.length_a   1.000
_cell.length_b   1.000
_cell.length_c   1.000
_cell.angle_alpha   90.00
_cell.angle_beta   90.00
_cell.angle_gamma   90.00
#
_symmetry.space_group_name_H-M   'P 1'
#
loop_
_entity.id
_entity.type
_entity.pdbx_description
1 polymer ?
#
loop_
_entity_poly.entity_id
_entity_poly.type
_entity_poly.pdbx_seq_one_letter_code
_entity_poly.pdbx_strand_id
1 'polypeptide(L)'
;MKFLEECNIGGEFMKPELQEKVRSIGAKKVNIFNRKQPFLSDEEIQNLNIPKGTLLPDEREIINDHIVITIEMLEQLPYPKNLKNIPEFAGVTTKKWMELGIQKA
;
A
#
# COMPACT_ATOMS: atom_id res chain seq x y z
N MET A 1 -20.43 -5.73 10.58
CA MET A 1 -19.39 -6.10 9.59
C MET A 1 -19.27 -5.11 8.46
N LYS A 2 -20.38 -4.68 7.84
CA LYS A 2 -20.41 -3.67 6.76
C LYS A 2 -19.38 -2.52 6.85
N PHE A 3 -19.21 -1.91 8.03
CA PHE A 3 -18.20 -0.86 8.23
C PHE A 3 -16.75 -1.32 7.95
N LEU A 4 -16.33 -2.48 8.45
CA LEU A 4 -14.97 -2.99 8.24
C LEU A 4 -14.76 -3.41 6.77
N GLU A 5 -15.80 -3.94 6.13
CA GLU A 5 -15.79 -4.25 4.70
C GLU A 5 -15.57 -3.00 3.85
N GLU A 6 -16.24 -1.89 4.19
CA GLU A 6 -16.05 -0.59 3.53
C GLU A 6 -14.63 -0.04 3.75
N CYS A 7 -14.06 -0.19 4.94
CA CYS A 7 -12.66 0.20 5.21
C CYS A 7 -11.65 -0.60 4.38
N ASN A 8 -11.93 -1.87 4.09
CA ASN A 8 -11.03 -2.77 3.38
C ASN A 8 -10.98 -2.58 1.84
N ILE A 9 -11.65 -1.56 1.30
CA ILE A 9 -11.64 -1.25 -0.14
C ILE A 9 -10.47 -0.35 -0.54
N GLY A 10 -10.00 0.53 0.36
CA GLY A 10 -8.77 1.30 0.17
C GLY A 10 -8.81 2.45 -0.85
N GLY A 11 -9.95 3.12 -1.04
CA GLY A 11 -10.13 4.13 -2.11
C GLY A 11 -10.06 5.61 -1.69
N GLU A 12 -10.39 5.96 -0.45
CA GLU A 12 -10.48 7.36 0.01
C GLU A 12 -9.65 7.62 1.27
N PHE A 13 -9.45 8.91 1.59
CA PHE A 13 -8.81 9.30 2.83
C PHE A 13 -9.65 8.86 4.03
N MET A 14 -9.11 7.99 4.87
CA MET A 14 -9.78 7.54 6.08
C MET A 14 -9.63 8.59 7.18
N LYS A 15 -10.75 9.16 7.60
CA LYS A 15 -10.76 10.18 8.68
C LYS A 15 -10.30 9.59 10.02
N PRO A 16 -9.65 10.39 10.90
CA PRO A 16 -9.16 9.93 12.20
C PRO A 16 -10.24 9.28 13.08
N GLU A 17 -11.49 9.75 13.01
CA GLU A 17 -12.59 9.19 13.80
C GLU A 17 -12.95 7.77 13.37
N LEU A 18 -12.83 7.48 12.08
CA LEU A 18 -13.07 6.13 11.54
C LEU A 18 -11.92 5.20 11.92
N GLN A 19 -10.69 5.71 11.93
CA GLN A 19 -9.53 4.93 12.37
C GLN A 19 -9.65 4.52 13.84
N GLU A 20 -10.08 5.45 14.68
CA GLU A 20 -10.31 5.16 16.09
C GLU A 20 -11.45 4.17 16.30
N LYS A 21 -12.47 4.22 15.44
CA LYS A 21 -13.55 3.23 15.43
C LYS A 21 -13.05 1.83 15.07
N VAL A 22 -12.11 1.69 14.12
CA VAL A 22 -11.46 0.41 13.82
C VAL A 22 -10.69 -0.10 15.04
N ARG A 23 -9.87 0.74 15.68
CA ARG A 23 -9.14 0.38 16.92
C ARG A 23 -10.08 -0.09 18.03
N SER A 24 -11.16 0.66 18.25
CA SER A 24 -12.19 0.34 19.25
C SER A 24 -12.92 -0.97 18.96
N ILE A 25 -13.14 -1.31 17.69
CA ILE A 25 -13.75 -2.60 17.29
C ILE A 25 -12.75 -3.74 17.46
N GLY A 26 -11.49 -3.55 17.02
CA GLY A 26 -10.44 -4.56 17.12
C GLY A 26 -10.09 -4.95 18.55
N ALA A 27 -10.08 -3.99 19.47
CA ALA A 27 -9.77 -4.23 20.89
C ALA A 27 -10.85 -5.01 21.66
N LYS A 28 -12.04 -5.24 21.08
CA LYS A 28 -13.11 -6.01 21.74
C LYS A 28 -12.66 -7.44 21.94
N LYS A 29 -12.70 -7.91 23.19
CA LYS A 29 -12.33 -9.30 23.52
C LYS A 29 -13.44 -10.25 23.08
N VAL A 30 -13.08 -11.20 22.23
CA VAL A 30 -13.95 -12.28 21.76
C VAL A 30 -13.39 -13.63 22.20
N ASN A 31 -14.27 -14.61 22.35
CA ASN A 31 -13.87 -15.97 22.66
C ASN A 31 -13.84 -16.78 21.37
N ILE A 32 -12.64 -17.07 20.89
CA ILE A 32 -12.42 -17.86 19.67
C ILE A 32 -11.65 -19.11 20.11
N PHE A 33 -12.20 -20.29 19.83
CA PHE A 33 -11.64 -21.58 20.26
C PHE A 33 -11.32 -21.67 21.77
N ASN A 34 -12.25 -21.21 22.63
CA ASN A 34 -12.08 -21.15 24.09
C ASN A 34 -10.89 -20.28 24.57
N ARG A 35 -10.35 -19.41 23.70
CA ARG A 35 -9.35 -18.41 24.07
C ARG A 35 -9.93 -17.01 23.95
N LYS A 36 -9.80 -16.23 25.02
CA LYS A 36 -10.10 -14.79 25.00
C LYS A 36 -8.99 -14.07 24.27
N GLN A 37 -9.29 -13.49 23.12
CA GLN A 37 -8.35 -12.70 22.33
C GLN A 37 -9.04 -11.44 21.78
N PRO A 38 -8.28 -10.42 21.34
CA PRO A 38 -8.83 -9.30 20.58
C PRO A 38 -9.60 -9.78 19.35
N PHE A 39 -10.54 -8.96 18.88
CA PHE A 39 -11.34 -9.28 17.71
C PHE A 39 -10.53 -9.15 16.41
N LEU A 40 -9.56 -8.23 16.40
CA LEU A 40 -8.58 -8.08 15.32
C LEU A 40 -7.17 -8.12 15.91
N SER A 41 -6.21 -8.66 15.16
CA SER A 41 -4.79 -8.59 15.49
C SER A 41 -4.26 -7.15 15.33
N ASP A 42 -3.11 -6.86 15.92
CA ASP A 42 -2.46 -5.55 15.75
C ASP A 42 -2.12 -5.28 14.27
N GLU A 43 -1.74 -6.32 13.53
CA GLU A 43 -1.48 -6.27 12.08
C GLU A 43 -2.75 -5.94 11.28
N GLU A 44 -3.88 -6.60 11.58
CA GLU A 44 -5.17 -6.31 10.93
C GLU A 44 -5.64 -4.87 11.24
N ILE A 45 -5.42 -4.41 12.47
CA ILE A 45 -5.70 -3.02 12.87
C ILE A 45 -4.81 -2.05 12.08
N GLN A 46 -3.53 -2.36 11.87
CA GLN A 46 -2.64 -1.53 11.08
C GLN A 46 -3.09 -1.44 9.61
N ASN A 47 -3.41 -2.58 8.99
CA ASN A 47 -3.86 -2.65 7.60
C ASN A 47 -5.18 -1.90 7.38
N LEU A 48 -6.15 -2.08 8.27
CA LEU A 48 -7.46 -1.40 8.16
C LEU A 48 -7.41 0.09 8.52
N ASN A 49 -6.29 0.58 9.09
CA ASN A 49 -6.08 1.99 9.42
C ASN A 49 -5.19 2.73 8.42
N ILE A 50 -4.86 2.12 7.28
CA ILE A 50 -4.11 2.79 6.22
C ILE A 50 -4.88 4.05 5.77
N PRO A 51 -4.32 5.27 5.93
CA PRO A 51 -5.08 6.48 5.68
C PRO A 51 -5.46 6.70 4.22
N LYS A 52 -4.69 6.17 3.27
CA LYS A 52 -4.92 6.29 1.83
C LYS A 52 -4.26 5.13 1.08
N GLY A 53 -5.04 4.43 0.26
CA GLY A 53 -4.59 3.24 -0.46
C GLY A 53 -4.65 1.99 0.39
N THR A 54 -3.84 1.00 0.03
CA THR A 54 -3.90 -0.35 0.58
C THR A 54 -2.55 -0.87 1.09
N LEU A 55 -1.48 -0.06 0.99
CA LEU A 55 -0.12 -0.46 1.32
C LEU A 55 0.37 0.21 2.60
N LEU A 56 0.98 -0.58 3.48
CA LEU A 56 1.76 -0.10 4.61
C LEU A 56 3.00 0.68 4.12
N PRO A 57 3.58 1.56 4.97
CA PRO A 57 4.80 2.28 4.65
C PRO A 57 5.96 1.37 4.23
N ASP A 58 6.16 0.25 4.93
CA ASP A 58 7.25 -0.69 4.66
C ASP A 58 7.04 -1.43 3.33
N GLU A 59 5.80 -1.81 3.02
CA GLU A 59 5.45 -2.40 1.71
C GLU A 59 5.69 -1.41 0.56
N ARG A 60 5.47 -0.11 0.81
CA ARG A 60 5.74 0.96 -0.16
C ARG A 60 7.23 1.12 -0.41
N GLU A 61 8.06 1.01 0.61
CA GLU A 61 9.52 1.05 0.46
C GLU A 61 9.99 -0.09 -0.45
N ILE A 62 9.49 -1.31 -0.20
CA ILE A 62 9.79 -2.48 -1.04
C ILE A 62 9.42 -2.22 -2.51
N ILE A 63 8.23 -1.67 -2.78
CA ILE A 63 7.80 -1.38 -4.16
C ILE A 63 8.68 -0.31 -4.82
N ASN A 64 9.07 0.73 -4.07
CA ASN A 64 9.95 1.78 -4.57
C ASN A 64 11.34 1.22 -4.92
N ASP A 65 11.87 0.29 -4.12
CA ASP A 65 13.15 -0.36 -4.41
C ASP A 65 13.07 -1.19 -5.70
N HIS A 66 11.98 -1.95 -5.90
CA HIS A 66 11.78 -2.70 -7.15
C HIS A 66 11.72 -1.78 -8.38
N ILE A 67 11.13 -0.59 -8.22
CA ILE A 67 11.08 0.45 -9.24
C ILE A 67 12.48 0.93 -9.61
N VAL A 68 13.33 1.21 -8.62
CA VAL A 68 14.72 1.66 -8.84
C VAL A 68 15.50 0.57 -9.58
N ILE A 69 15.43 -0.67 -9.10
CA ILE A 69 16.07 -1.82 -9.74
C ILE A 69 15.62 -1.97 -11.20
N THR A 70 14.32 -1.80 -11.48
CA THR A 70 13.79 -1.89 -12.85
C THR A 70 14.37 -0.81 -13.76
N ILE A 71 14.50 0.43 -13.27
CA ILE A 71 15.09 1.53 -14.04
C ILE A 71 16.58 1.24 -14.32
N GLU A 72 17.34 0.84 -13.30
CA GLU A 72 18.76 0.49 -13.45
C GLU A 72 18.97 -0.64 -14.45
N MET A 73 18.10 -1.66 -14.42
CA MET A 73 18.12 -2.75 -15.39
C MET A 73 17.83 -2.26 -16.81
N LEU A 74 16.82 -1.41 -16.99
CA LEU A 74 16.49 -0.84 -18.30
C LEU A 74 17.66 0.00 -18.84
N GLU A 75 18.30 0.84 -18.03
CA GLU A 75 19.42 1.68 -18.47
C GLU A 75 20.64 0.87 -18.95
N GLN A 76 20.80 -0.38 -18.53
CA GLN A 76 21.92 -1.25 -18.91
C GLN A 76 21.69 -2.02 -20.23
N LEU A 77 20.49 -1.97 -20.81
CA LEU A 77 20.18 -2.75 -22.02
C LEU A 77 20.73 -2.08 -23.30
N PRO A 78 21.30 -2.85 -24.25
CA PRO A 78 21.81 -2.31 -25.50
C PRO A 78 20.66 -2.08 -26.51
N TYR A 79 19.94 -0.96 -26.35
CA TYR A 79 18.83 -0.65 -27.25
C TYR A 79 19.30 -0.32 -28.68
N PRO A 80 18.58 -0.80 -29.71
CA PRO A 80 18.76 -0.34 -31.07
C PRO A 80 18.35 1.14 -31.21
N LYS A 81 18.87 1.84 -32.23
CA LYS A 81 18.71 3.31 -32.42
C LYS A 81 17.25 3.80 -32.36
N ASN A 82 16.30 2.98 -32.77
CA ASN A 82 14.86 3.29 -32.76
C ASN A 82 14.21 3.18 -31.37
N LEU A 83 14.88 2.56 -30.39
CA LEU A 83 14.35 2.30 -29.03
C LEU A 83 15.19 2.92 -27.91
N LYS A 84 16.19 3.74 -28.26
CA LYS A 84 17.12 4.38 -27.30
C LYS A 84 16.45 5.23 -26.20
N ASN A 85 15.20 5.67 -26.41
CA ASN A 85 14.45 6.50 -25.45
C ASN A 85 13.57 5.66 -24.50
N ILE A 86 13.52 4.33 -24.64
CA ILE A 86 12.68 3.47 -23.77
C ILE A 86 13.02 3.66 -22.28
N PRO A 87 14.30 3.66 -21.85
CA PRO A 87 14.64 3.88 -20.45
C PRO A 87 14.14 5.22 -19.91
N GLU A 88 14.21 6.27 -20.73
CA GLU A 88 13.75 7.61 -20.37
C GLU A 88 12.23 7.66 -20.19
N PHE A 89 11.45 7.03 -21.07
CA PHE A 89 10.00 6.97 -20.93
C PHE A 89 9.57 6.19 -19.67
N ALA A 90 10.25 5.07 -19.39
CA ALA A 90 10.02 4.30 -18.17
C ALA A 90 10.38 5.13 -16.94
N GLY A 91 11.56 5.75 -16.91
CA GLY A 91 12.03 6.57 -15.79
C GLY A 91 11.16 7.79 -15.52
N VAL A 92 10.74 8.55 -16.55
CA VAL A 92 9.87 9.73 -16.39
C VAL A 92 8.50 9.35 -15.86
N THR A 93 7.93 8.25 -16.37
CA THR A 93 6.66 7.73 -15.84
C THR A 93 6.88 7.35 -14.38
N THR A 94 7.79 6.44 -14.08
CA THR A 94 7.93 5.91 -12.72
C THR A 94 8.32 6.97 -11.69
N LYS A 95 9.21 7.92 -12.01
CA LYS A 95 9.55 9.06 -11.14
C LYS A 95 8.35 9.94 -10.82
N LYS A 96 7.52 10.24 -11.82
CA LYS A 96 6.30 11.02 -11.62
C LYS A 96 5.27 10.29 -10.74
N TRP A 97 5.22 8.96 -10.83
CA TRP A 97 4.34 8.16 -9.97
C TRP A 97 4.82 8.17 -8.51
N MET A 98 6.14 8.10 -8.27
CA MET A 98 6.73 8.26 -6.95
C MET A 98 6.46 9.66 -6.36
N GLU A 99 6.67 10.73 -7.13
CA GLU A 99 6.46 12.11 -6.68
C GLU A 99 4.99 12.43 -6.33
N LEU A 100 4.05 11.90 -7.13
CA LEU A 100 2.63 12.16 -6.91
C LEU A 100 2.03 11.23 -5.83
N GLY A 101 2.81 10.27 -5.30
CA GLY A 101 2.33 9.24 -4.39
C GLY A 101 1.12 8.49 -4.98
N ILE A 102 1.02 8.41 -6.30
CA ILE A 102 -0.12 7.79 -6.99
C ILE A 102 0.12 6.29 -6.97
N GLN A 103 -0.80 5.62 -6.31
CA GLN A 103 -0.89 4.18 -6.21
C GLN A 103 -1.55 3.69 -7.50
N LYS A 104 -0.82 2.98 -8.36
CA LYS A 104 -1.47 1.98 -9.20
C LYS A 104 -1.41 0.68 -8.42
N ALA A 105 -2.43 0.48 -7.58
CA ALA A 105 -2.85 -0.84 -7.18
C ALA A 105 -3.72 -1.42 -8.31
#